data_AF-A0A4R4LED2-F1
#
_entry.id   AF-A0A4R4LED2-F1
#
_cell.length_a   1.000
_cell.length_b   1.000
_cell.length_c   1.000
_cell.angle_alpha   90.00
_cell.angle_beta   90.00
_cell.angle_gamma   90.00
#
_symmetry.space_group_name_H-M   'P 1'
#
loop_
_entity.id
_entity.type
_entity.pdbx_description
1 polymer ?
#
loop_
_entity_poly.entity_id
_entity_poly.type
_entity_poly.pdbx_seq_one_letter_code
_entity_poly.pdbx_strand_id
1 'polypeptide(L)'
;MTQPFATYVTGTDEYRLDVVTDPEPDNPQAVIYFTAADVDVATGQAEQMLAAVNGPDDRYGELYVHDGDDTAVYCDTIHLPA
;
A
#
# COMPACT_ATOMS: atom_id res chain seq x y z
N MET A 1 -17.20 28.74 -24.56
CA MET A 1 -16.28 28.74 -23.40
C MET A 1 -17.07 28.37 -22.15
N THR A 2 -17.02 27.11 -21.69
CA THR A 2 -17.14 26.74 -20.27
C THR A 2 -16.61 25.32 -20.11
N GLN A 3 -15.45 25.14 -19.48
CA GLN A 3 -14.99 23.82 -19.04
C GLN A 3 -15.90 23.36 -17.90
N PRO A 4 -16.39 22.12 -17.87
CA PRO A 4 -16.96 21.57 -16.66
C PRO A 4 -15.80 21.41 -15.67
N PHE A 5 -15.99 22.01 -14.49
CA PHE A 5 -15.23 21.82 -13.26
C PHE A 5 -14.53 20.45 -13.22
N ALA A 6 -13.21 20.45 -13.12
CA ALA A 6 -12.50 19.28 -12.64
C ALA A 6 -12.97 19.06 -11.20
N THR A 7 -13.88 18.10 -11.00
CA THR A 7 -14.18 17.59 -9.67
C THR A 7 -12.91 16.89 -9.21
N TYR A 8 -12.02 17.62 -8.52
CA TYR A 8 -11.04 16.99 -7.67
C TYR A 8 -11.85 16.37 -6.53
N VAL A 9 -12.27 15.12 -6.70
CA VAL A 9 -12.62 14.31 -5.55
C VAL A 9 -11.31 14.19 -4.80
N THR A 10 -11.14 14.96 -3.72
CA THR A 10 -10.16 14.62 -2.67
C THR A 10 -10.67 13.35 -2.00
N GLY A 11 -10.64 12.25 -2.75
CA GLY A 11 -10.95 10.91 -2.28
C GLY A 11 -9.70 10.36 -1.61
N THR A 12 -9.90 9.45 -0.67
CA THR A 12 -8.82 8.56 -0.27
C THR A 12 -8.65 7.51 -1.36
N ASP A 13 -7.43 7.30 -1.82
CA ASP A 13 -7.11 6.18 -2.71
C ASP A 13 -7.10 4.88 -1.91
N GLU A 14 -7.43 3.77 -2.58
CA GLU A 14 -7.32 2.43 -2.00
C GLU A 14 -5.90 1.90 -2.25
N TYR A 15 -5.30 1.35 -1.20
CA TYR A 15 -3.98 0.77 -1.19
C TYR A 15 -4.05 -0.69 -0.73
N ARG A 16 -3.11 -1.48 -1.24
CA ARG A 16 -2.88 -2.87 -0.84
C ARG A 16 -1.45 -3.01 -0.33
N LEU A 17 -1.28 -3.57 0.86
CA LEU A 17 0.00 -3.95 1.42
C LEU A 17 0.12 -5.47 1.44
N ASP A 18 1.09 -5.99 0.70
CA ASP A 18 1.43 -7.41 0.72
C ASP A 18 2.63 -7.58 1.67
N VAL A 19 2.45 -8.35 2.74
CA VAL A 19 3.51 -8.64 3.71
C VAL A 19 4.23 -9.90 3.27
N VAL A 20 5.47 -9.73 2.86
CA VAL A 20 6.28 -10.74 2.21
C VAL A 20 7.40 -11.20 3.13
N THR A 21 7.74 -12.49 3.07
CA THR A 21 8.80 -13.13 3.86
C THR A 21 9.64 -14.04 2.96
N ASP A 22 10.96 -14.11 3.19
CA ASP A 22 11.81 -15.09 2.52
C ASP A 22 11.49 -16.52 3.03
N PRO A 23 11.49 -17.57 2.17
CA PRO A 23 11.85 -17.60 0.75
C PRO A 23 10.65 -17.57 -0.21
N GLU A 24 9.47 -17.12 0.22
CA GLU A 24 8.21 -17.23 -0.55
C GLU A 24 7.67 -15.85 -0.96
N PRO A 25 8.37 -15.10 -1.86
CA PRO A 25 7.95 -13.76 -2.23
C PRO A 25 6.63 -13.72 -3.01
N ASP A 26 6.31 -14.78 -3.76
CA ASP A 26 5.09 -14.88 -4.55
C ASP A 26 3.85 -15.23 -3.72
N ASN A 27 4.01 -15.55 -2.43
CA ASN A 27 2.92 -15.96 -1.54
C ASN A 27 2.96 -15.10 -0.26
N PRO A 28 2.38 -13.88 -0.29
CA PRO A 28 2.43 -12.99 0.84
C PRO A 28 1.78 -13.62 2.08
N GLN A 29 2.46 -13.49 3.22
CA GLN A 29 1.99 -13.96 4.53
C GLN A 29 0.65 -13.30 4.90
N ALA A 30 0.49 -12.02 4.55
CA ALA A 30 -0.74 -11.27 4.77
C ALA A 30 -0.93 -10.24 3.65
N VAL A 31 -2.20 -9.99 3.30
CA VAL A 31 -2.60 -8.94 2.36
C VAL A 31 -3.56 -8.02 3.09
N ILE A 32 -3.25 -6.72 3.13
CA ILE A 32 -4.01 -5.71 3.87
C ILE A 32 -4.48 -4.63 2.91
N TYR A 33 -5.80 -4.44 2.81
CA TYR A 33 -6.40 -3.35 2.04
C TYR A 33 -6.76 -2.19 2.97
N PHE A 34 -6.40 -0.98 2.60
CA PHE A 34 -6.67 0.23 3.38
C PHE A 34 -6.79 1.45 2.47
N THR A 35 -7.28 2.56 3.01
CA THR A 35 -7.44 3.81 2.25
C THR A 35 -6.57 4.91 2.85
N ALA A 36 -5.89 5.70 2.02
CA ALA A 36 -5.07 6.82 2.46
C ALA A 36 -5.31 8.06 1.59
N ALA A 37 -4.98 9.24 2.12
CA ALA A 37 -5.20 10.51 1.41
C ALA A 37 -4.22 10.72 0.24
N ASP A 38 -3.03 10.15 0.36
CA ASP A 38 -1.94 10.19 -0.61
C ASP A 38 -0.92 9.08 -0.27
N VAL A 39 0.09 8.94 -1.13
CA VAL A 39 1.13 7.89 -1.00
C VAL A 39 2.00 8.07 0.24
N ASP A 40 2.26 9.30 0.68
CA ASP A 40 3.10 9.55 1.87
C ASP A 40 2.38 9.09 3.13
N VAL A 41 1.08 9.39 3.23
CA VAL A 41 0.21 8.88 4.30
C VAL A 41 0.09 7.36 4.20
N ALA A 42 -0.01 6.80 2.99
CA ALA A 42 -0.12 5.37 2.79
C ALA A 42 1.12 4.62 3.29
N THR A 43 2.31 5.11 2.95
CA THR A 43 3.59 4.53 3.38
C THR A 43 3.70 4.50 4.91
N GLY A 44 3.40 5.62 5.58
CA GLY A 44 3.47 5.68 7.05
C GLY A 44 2.46 4.74 7.74
N GLN A 45 1.26 4.56 7.17
CA GLN A 45 0.31 3.56 7.67
C GLN A 45 0.80 2.14 7.42
N ALA A 46 1.35 1.88 6.25
CA ALA A 46 1.85 0.56 5.88
C ALA A 46 3.07 0.14 6.71
N GLU A 47 3.96 1.06 7.10
CA GLU A 47 5.03 0.81 8.08
C GLU A 47 4.45 0.35 9.43
N GLN A 48 3.42 1.03 9.93
CA GLN A 48 2.77 0.66 11.21
C GLN A 48 2.08 -0.71 11.11
N MET A 49 1.42 -1.00 9.97
CA MET A 49 0.80 -2.29 9.72
C MET A 49 1.83 -3.41 9.64
N LEU A 50 2.94 -3.21 8.92
CA LEU A 50 4.04 -4.16 8.81
C LEU A 50 4.69 -4.45 10.16
N ALA A 51 4.86 -3.42 11.00
CA ALA A 51 5.41 -3.55 12.35
C ALA A 51 4.48 -4.37 13.27
N ALA A 52 3.16 -4.27 13.07
CA ALA A 52 2.16 -5.00 13.83
C ALA A 52 1.99 -6.47 13.40
N VAL A 53 2.45 -6.85 12.20
CA VAL A 53 2.41 -8.24 11.76
C VAL A 53 3.49 -9.05 12.48
N ASN A 54 3.08 -10.12 13.15
CA ASN A 54 4.01 -11.10 13.71
C ASN A 54 4.58 -11.94 12.58
N GLY A 55 5.88 -12.17 12.60
CA GLY A 55 6.56 -12.92 11.55
C GLY A 55 8.08 -12.87 11.75
N PRO A 56 8.84 -13.42 10.79
CA PRO A 56 10.29 -13.31 10.81
C PRO A 56 10.74 -11.86 10.62
N ASP A 57 11.99 -11.57 11.02
CA ASP A 57 12.55 -10.21 11.04
C ASP A 57 12.92 -9.70 9.64
N ASP A 58 13.02 -10.59 8.66
CA ASP A 58 13.28 -10.29 7.25
C ASP A 58 12.01 -9.93 6.46
N ARG A 59 10.86 -9.82 7.15
CA ARG A 59 9.61 -9.41 6.50
C ARG A 59 9.71 -7.99 5.95
N TYR A 60 9.11 -7.80 4.78
CA TYR A 60 8.96 -6.50 4.16
C TYR A 60 7.54 -6.36 3.59
N GLY A 61 7.14 -5.13 3.27
CA GLY A 61 5.83 -4.82 2.71
C GLY A 61 5.95 -4.35 1.27
N GLU A 62 5.24 -4.95 0.34
CA GLU A 62 5.06 -4.42 -1.01
C GLU A 62 3.76 -3.60 -1.04
N LEU A 63 3.90 -2.30 -1.28
CA LEU A 63 2.77 -1.37 -1.32
C LEU A 63 2.30 -1.19 -2.77
N TYR A 64 0.99 -1.28 -2.96
CA TYR A 64 0.31 -1.03 -4.24
C TYR A 64 -0.81 -0.01 -4.05
N VAL A 65 -1.09 0.77 -5.08
CA VAL A 65 -2.25 1.68 -5.16
C VAL A 65 -3.23 1.15 -6.20
N HIS A 66 -4.53 1.19 -5.90
CA HIS A 66 -5.59 0.87 -6.84
C HIS A 66 -5.91 2.11 -7.67
N ASP A 67 -5.64 2.08 -8.98
CA ASP A 67 -5.90 3.20 -9.91
C ASP A 67 -7.35 3.22 -10.44
N GLY A 68 -8.30 2.67 -9.68
CA GLY A 68 -9.72 2.63 -10.04
C GLY A 68 -10.12 1.66 -11.17
N ASP A 69 -9.18 1.16 -11.97
CA ASP A 69 -9.41 0.20 -13.07
C ASP A 69 -9.12 -1.26 -12.68
N ASP A 70 -9.51 -1.66 -11.46
CA ASP A 70 -9.32 -3.02 -10.88
C ASP A 70 -7.85 -3.48 -10.78
N THR A 71 -6.90 -2.62 -11.14
CA THR A 71 -5.47 -2.93 -11.19
C THR A 71 -4.75 -2.23 -10.05
N ALA A 72 -4.05 -3.02 -9.23
CA ALA A 72 -3.14 -2.52 -8.22
C ALA A 72 -1.76 -2.25 -8.88
N VAL A 73 -1.31 -1.01 -8.85
CA VAL A 73 -0.02 -0.56 -9.37
C VAL A 73 0.99 -0.54 -8.23
N TYR A 74 2.15 -1.16 -8.43
CA TYR A 74 3.22 -1.16 -7.44
C TYR A 74 3.71 0.28 -7.15
N CYS A 75 3.81 0.62 -5.87
CA CYS A 75 4.29 1.90 -5.38
C CYS A 75 5.70 1.80 -4.83
N ASP A 76 5.91 0.99 -3.80
CA ASP A 76 7.16 0.95 -3.06
C ASP A 76 7.35 -0.34 -2.24
N THR A 77 8.58 -0.59 -1.79
CA THR A 77 8.92 -1.65 -0.85
C THR A 77 9.26 -1.06 0.51
N ILE A 78 8.46 -1.38 1.50
CA ILE A 78 8.58 -0.90 2.88
C ILE A 78 9.39 -1.91 3.70
N HIS A 79 10.48 -1.42 4.28
CA HIS A 79 11.30 -2.20 5.21
C HIS A 79 11.11 -1.64 6.61
N LEU A 80 11.06 -2.53 7.61
CA LEU A 80 11.13 -2.08 9.00
C LEU A 80 12.53 -1.48 9.25
N PRO A 81 12.62 -0.34 9.97
CA PRO A 81 13.90 0.20 10.36
C PRO A 81 14.66 -0.82 11.23
N ALA A 82 15.94 -1.01 10.91
CA ALA A 82 16.85 -1.90 11.63
C ALA A 82 17.15 -1.43 13.07
#